data_AF-A0A7V0NT06-F1
#
_entry.id   AF-A0A7V0NT06-F1
#
_cell.length_a   1.000
_cell.length_b   1.000
_cell.length_c   1.000
_cell.angle_alpha   90.00
_cell.angle_beta   90.00
_cell.angle_gamma   90.00
#
_symmetry.space_group_name_H-M   'P 1'
#
loop_
_entity.id
_entity.type
_entity.pdbx_description
1 polymer ?
#
loop_
_entity_poly.entity_id
_entity_poly.type
_entity_poly.pdbx_seq_one_letter_code
_entity_poly.pdbx_strand_id
1 'polypeptide(L)'
;MKAVNQRSLPYAGLADAATAPIQDAARFEEIDWSFPDSTARGLTHGLHPWPAKFIPDIPRTAIDLYTDPGDLVVDPFCGSGTTAVEAAVSDRRFIVGDLNPLAVRIAEAKCEVPTPPQAMEIVRWARGLEIARPGEYLSLVPDIPNRAYWFSDDVAAQLAYLLAELRGLGHSEAFMEIVFSSIIVHASYQESETRYRRVEKDVTPERVLELFRGRLAAALAGAEPIRSLVNAEDSVGRRYMVHDAREPFPSVEPNSVALAVFSPPYPNAFDYHLYHR
;
A
#
# COMPACT_ATOMS: atom_id res chain seq x y z
N MET A 1 -20.67 4.78 -10.13
CA MET A 1 -20.40 3.33 -10.12
C MET A 1 -21.32 2.69 -11.16
N LYS A 2 -20.80 2.19 -12.29
CA LYS A 2 -21.65 1.56 -13.32
C LYS A 2 -21.80 0.08 -12.99
N ALA A 3 -22.94 -0.31 -12.43
CA ALA A 3 -23.42 -1.68 -12.58
C ALA A 3 -23.85 -1.83 -14.05
N VAL A 4 -23.07 -2.58 -14.82
CA VAL A 4 -23.36 -2.77 -16.25
C VAL A 4 -24.45 -3.83 -16.39
N ASN A 5 -25.66 -3.39 -16.73
CA ASN A 5 -26.72 -4.24 -17.24
C ASN A 5 -26.35 -4.65 -18.68
N GLN A 6 -26.17 -5.95 -18.88
CA GLN A 6 -25.71 -6.55 -20.14
C GLN A 6 -26.68 -6.25 -21.29
N ARG A 7 -26.24 -5.50 -22.31
CA ARG A 7 -26.51 -5.85 -23.71
C ARG A 7 -25.32 -5.50 -24.61
N SER A 8 -24.88 -6.54 -25.34
CA SER A 8 -24.01 -6.56 -26.52
C SER A 8 -22.55 -6.10 -26.35
N LEU A 9 -21.68 -7.03 -25.89
CA LEU A 9 -20.28 -7.13 -26.32
C LEU A 9 -19.90 -8.61 -26.49
N PRO A 10 -18.96 -8.95 -27.41
CA PRO A 10 -18.75 -10.30 -27.89
C PRO A 10 -17.81 -11.07 -26.97
N TYR A 11 -18.34 -11.68 -25.91
CA TYR A 11 -17.64 -12.71 -25.14
C TYR A 11 -18.53 -13.95 -25.07
N ALA A 12 -18.50 -14.74 -26.14
CA ALA A 12 -19.32 -15.94 -26.31
C ALA A 12 -18.80 -17.16 -25.49
N GLY A 13 -18.26 -16.95 -24.29
CA GLY A 13 -17.61 -18.02 -23.51
C GLY A 13 -17.89 -18.04 -22.00
N LEU A 14 -18.64 -17.09 -21.45
CA LEU A 14 -18.91 -16.99 -20.01
C LEU A 14 -20.36 -17.37 -19.63
N ALA A 15 -21.11 -17.99 -20.55
CA ALA A 15 -22.55 -18.17 -20.42
C ALA A 15 -23.00 -19.20 -19.36
N ASP A 16 -22.09 -20.01 -18.78
CA ASP A 16 -22.48 -21.13 -17.90
C ASP A 16 -21.95 -21.03 -16.45
N ALA A 17 -21.39 -19.89 -16.03
CA ALA A 17 -21.25 -19.62 -14.60
C ALA A 17 -22.59 -19.10 -14.09
N ALA A 18 -23.42 -19.98 -13.55
CA ALA A 18 -24.68 -19.63 -12.92
C ALA A 18 -24.47 -18.46 -11.94
N THR A 19 -24.84 -17.25 -12.34
CA THR A 19 -24.91 -16.10 -11.45
C THR A 19 -26.09 -16.35 -10.52
N ALA A 20 -25.84 -17.01 -9.39
CA ALA A 20 -26.77 -16.96 -8.28
C ALA A 20 -27.10 -15.48 -8.04
N PRO A 21 -28.38 -15.10 -7.91
CA PRO A 21 -28.73 -13.73 -7.56
C PRO A 21 -27.95 -13.35 -6.29
N ILE A 22 -27.38 -12.13 -6.30
CA ILE A 22 -26.71 -11.57 -5.12
C ILE A 22 -27.67 -11.74 -3.94
N GLN A 23 -27.32 -12.63 -3.01
CA GLN A 23 -27.97 -12.64 -1.70
C GLN A 23 -27.76 -11.22 -1.17
N ASP A 24 -28.86 -10.57 -0.75
CA ASP A 24 -28.86 -9.20 -0.24
C ASP A 24 -28.87 -8.04 -1.26
N ALA A 25 -29.40 -8.23 -2.47
CA ALA A 25 -29.65 -7.11 -3.41
C ALA A 25 -30.44 -5.94 -2.79
N ALA A 26 -31.39 -6.22 -1.90
CA ALA A 26 -32.13 -5.20 -1.17
C ALA A 26 -31.23 -4.41 -0.19
N ARG A 27 -30.35 -5.07 0.55
CA ARG A 27 -29.41 -4.39 1.47
C ARG A 27 -28.40 -3.53 0.71
N PHE A 28 -28.02 -3.94 -0.51
CA PHE A 28 -27.14 -3.14 -1.37
C PHE A 28 -27.76 -1.80 -1.77
N GLU A 29 -29.04 -1.82 -2.15
CA GLU A 29 -29.79 -0.63 -2.58
C GLU A 29 -30.08 0.34 -1.42
N GLU A 30 -30.12 -0.15 -0.18
CA GLU A 30 -30.36 0.66 1.02
C GLU A 30 -29.11 1.45 1.49
N ILE A 31 -27.92 1.09 1.00
CA ILE A 31 -26.66 1.74 1.43
C ILE A 31 -26.46 3.06 0.69
N ASP A 32 -26.23 4.13 1.46
CA ASP A 32 -25.72 5.39 0.92
C ASP A 32 -24.21 5.30 0.64
N TRP A 33 -23.87 4.94 -0.60
CA TRP A 33 -22.49 4.82 -1.08
C TRP A 33 -21.74 6.15 -1.19
N SER A 34 -22.34 7.28 -0.79
CA SER A 34 -21.63 8.56 -0.68
C SER A 34 -20.82 8.70 0.62
N PHE A 35 -21.14 7.88 1.64
CA PHE A 35 -20.47 7.85 2.95
C PHE A 35 -20.21 9.27 3.53
N PRO A 36 -21.26 10.08 3.76
CA PRO A 36 -21.11 11.49 4.13
C PRO A 36 -20.38 11.70 5.47
N ASP A 37 -20.44 10.71 6.37
CA ASP A 37 -19.80 10.73 7.69
C ASP A 37 -18.44 9.98 7.72
N SER A 38 -17.90 9.59 6.57
CA SER A 38 -16.62 8.89 6.49
C SER A 38 -15.49 9.74 7.08
N THR A 39 -14.70 9.13 7.97
CA THR A 39 -13.46 9.73 8.49
C THR A 39 -12.21 9.33 7.69
N ALA A 40 -12.38 8.52 6.62
CA ALA A 40 -11.49 8.10 5.52
C ALA A 40 -9.96 7.95 5.75
N ARG A 41 -9.46 7.93 6.98
CA ARG A 41 -8.01 7.94 7.30
C ARG A 41 -7.63 7.09 8.52
N GLY A 42 -8.53 6.25 9.02
CA GLY A 42 -8.22 5.32 10.11
C GLY A 42 -7.18 4.27 9.71
N LEU A 43 -6.63 3.55 10.69
CA LEU A 43 -5.69 2.44 10.50
C LEU A 43 -4.41 2.85 9.73
N THR A 44 -3.84 1.92 8.98
CA THR A 44 -2.61 2.06 8.18
C THR A 44 -2.83 2.69 6.79
N HIS A 45 -4.05 3.13 6.46
CA HIS A 45 -4.37 3.72 5.14
C HIS A 45 -3.51 4.93 4.78
N GLY A 46 -3.00 5.64 5.80
CA GLY A 46 -2.11 6.78 5.69
C GLY A 46 -0.61 6.47 5.68
N LEU A 47 -0.19 5.19 5.62
CA LEU A 47 1.22 4.77 5.70
C LEU A 47 2.08 5.23 4.52
N HIS A 48 1.50 5.39 3.33
CA HIS A 48 2.19 5.93 2.16
C HIS A 48 1.19 6.67 1.25
N PRO A 49 1.57 7.81 0.64
CA PRO A 49 0.76 8.43 -0.40
C PRO A 49 0.59 7.47 -1.59
N TRP A 50 -0.62 7.37 -2.10
CA TRP A 50 -0.91 6.68 -3.36
C TRP A 50 -2.13 7.34 -4.00
N PRO A 51 -2.08 7.63 -5.30
CA PRO A 51 -3.13 8.34 -6.01
C PRO A 51 -4.38 7.47 -6.20
N ALA A 52 -5.51 8.13 -6.44
CA ALA A 52 -6.75 7.50 -6.92
C ALA A 52 -7.27 6.30 -6.12
N LYS A 53 -7.04 6.29 -4.81
CA LYS A 53 -7.63 5.32 -3.87
C LYS A 53 -9.11 5.63 -3.68
N PHE A 54 -9.94 4.60 -3.61
CA PHE A 54 -11.27 4.72 -3.02
C PHE A 54 -11.17 4.83 -1.49
N ILE A 55 -12.20 5.41 -0.86
CA ILE A 55 -12.27 5.52 0.59
C ILE A 55 -12.45 4.12 1.23
N PRO A 56 -11.91 3.87 2.43
CA PRO A 56 -11.99 2.55 3.08
C PRO A 56 -13.41 2.03 3.34
N ASP A 57 -14.41 2.91 3.42
CA ASP A 57 -15.79 2.50 3.69
C ASP A 57 -16.39 1.68 2.53
N ILE A 58 -16.03 1.98 1.28
CA ILE A 58 -16.51 1.25 0.09
C ILE A 58 -16.19 -0.26 0.17
N PRO A 59 -14.90 -0.70 0.29
CA PRO A 59 -14.55 -2.11 0.32
C PRO A 59 -15.03 -2.74 1.61
N ARG A 60 -15.00 -2.03 2.74
CA ARG A 60 -15.46 -2.54 4.04
C ARG A 60 -16.91 -2.95 3.93
N THR A 61 -17.75 -2.05 3.46
CA THR A 61 -19.17 -2.32 3.24
C THR A 61 -19.37 -3.48 2.26
N ALA A 62 -18.66 -3.52 1.13
CA ALA A 62 -18.76 -4.66 0.22
C ALA A 62 -18.35 -6.00 0.87
N ILE A 63 -17.25 -6.02 1.62
CA ILE A 63 -16.75 -7.20 2.34
C ILE A 63 -17.77 -7.66 3.39
N ASP A 64 -18.28 -6.74 4.21
CA ASP A 64 -19.24 -7.04 5.28
C ASP A 64 -20.60 -7.54 4.74
N LEU A 65 -20.99 -7.10 3.54
CA LEU A 65 -22.24 -7.56 2.92
C LEU A 65 -22.13 -8.92 2.22
N TYR A 66 -20.98 -9.23 1.63
CA TYR A 66 -20.88 -10.33 0.66
C TYR A 66 -19.93 -11.46 1.06
N THR A 67 -19.37 -11.41 2.27
CA THR A 67 -18.43 -12.43 2.73
C THR A 67 -18.66 -12.74 4.21
N ASP A 68 -18.25 -13.92 4.65
CA ASP A 68 -18.13 -14.30 6.06
C ASP A 68 -16.65 -14.27 6.50
N PRO A 69 -16.35 -14.23 7.81
CA PRO A 69 -14.98 -14.42 8.31
C PRO A 69 -14.32 -15.69 7.72
N GLY A 70 -13.07 -15.58 7.30
CA GLY A 70 -12.30 -16.63 6.63
C GLY A 70 -12.49 -16.72 5.11
N ASP A 71 -13.48 -16.03 4.53
CA ASP A 71 -13.68 -16.01 3.08
C ASP A 71 -12.52 -15.31 2.35
N LEU A 72 -12.39 -15.64 1.06
CA LEU A 72 -11.36 -15.10 0.20
C LEU A 72 -11.87 -13.88 -0.60
N VAL A 73 -11.22 -12.74 -0.38
CA VAL A 73 -11.40 -11.49 -1.14
C VAL A 73 -10.27 -11.30 -2.15
N VAL A 74 -10.58 -10.87 -3.38
CA VAL A 74 -9.58 -10.67 -4.44
C VAL A 74 -9.58 -9.25 -4.98
N ASP A 75 -8.40 -8.67 -5.17
CA ASP A 75 -8.19 -7.36 -5.80
C ASP A 75 -7.02 -7.40 -6.83
N PRO A 76 -7.30 -7.46 -8.16
CA PRO A 76 -6.29 -7.39 -9.24
C PRO A 76 -5.60 -6.05 -9.45
N PHE A 77 -6.10 -4.98 -8.83
CA PHE A 77 -5.63 -3.61 -9.05
C PHE A 77 -5.51 -2.91 -7.70
N CYS A 78 -4.81 -3.55 -6.78
CA CYS A 78 -4.92 -3.19 -5.38
C CYS A 78 -4.37 -1.81 -5.06
N GLY A 79 -3.53 -1.25 -5.93
CA GLY A 79 -2.79 -0.03 -5.64
C GLY A 79 -2.12 -0.16 -4.28
N SER A 80 -2.31 0.84 -3.42
CA SER A 80 -1.78 0.80 -2.05
C SER A 80 -2.51 -0.14 -1.05
N GLY A 81 -3.39 -1.03 -1.51
CA GLY A 81 -3.96 -2.11 -0.70
C GLY A 81 -5.12 -1.72 0.22
N THR A 82 -6.01 -0.80 -0.18
CA THR A 82 -7.20 -0.47 0.64
C THR A 82 -8.06 -1.72 0.89
N THR A 83 -8.31 -2.52 -0.15
CA THR A 83 -9.03 -3.81 -0.04
C THR A 83 -8.32 -4.77 0.91
N ALA A 84 -6.99 -4.88 0.83
CA ALA A 84 -6.20 -5.77 1.68
C ALA A 84 -6.34 -5.41 3.17
N VAL A 85 -6.24 -4.13 3.50
CA VAL A 85 -6.40 -3.66 4.89
C VAL A 85 -7.80 -3.96 5.41
N GLU A 86 -8.83 -3.64 4.64
CA GLU A 86 -10.23 -3.84 5.07
C GLU A 86 -10.60 -5.32 5.14
N ALA A 87 -10.08 -6.16 4.24
CA ALA A 87 -10.21 -7.61 4.36
C ALA A 87 -9.51 -8.15 5.62
N ALA A 88 -8.28 -7.68 5.90
CA ALA A 88 -7.52 -8.13 7.06
C ALA A 88 -8.22 -7.81 8.39
N VAL A 89 -8.70 -6.57 8.57
CA VAL A 89 -9.36 -6.16 9.83
C VAL A 89 -10.75 -6.74 10.01
N SER A 90 -11.38 -7.19 8.92
CA SER A 90 -12.62 -7.95 8.95
C SER A 90 -12.39 -9.46 9.03
N ASP A 91 -11.18 -9.96 9.33
CA ASP A 91 -10.90 -11.39 9.43
C ASP A 91 -11.19 -12.18 8.13
N ARG A 92 -10.89 -11.59 6.97
CA ARG A 92 -10.95 -12.25 5.66
C ARG A 92 -9.55 -12.56 5.15
N ARG A 93 -9.45 -13.66 4.40
CA ARG A 93 -8.27 -13.96 3.57
C ARG A 93 -8.32 -13.06 2.34
N PHE A 94 -7.15 -12.75 1.77
CA PHE A 94 -7.11 -11.98 0.54
C PHE A 94 -5.98 -12.35 -0.40
N ILE A 95 -6.22 -12.11 -1.68
CA ILE A 95 -5.19 -12.06 -2.70
C ILE A 95 -5.29 -10.71 -3.36
N VAL A 96 -4.22 -9.93 -3.24
CA VAL A 96 -4.12 -8.64 -3.89
C VAL A 96 -2.95 -8.62 -4.85
N GLY A 97 -3.13 -7.95 -5.98
CA GLY A 97 -2.10 -7.77 -6.97
C GLY A 97 -2.13 -6.41 -7.63
N ASP A 98 -0.96 -5.99 -8.09
CA ASP A 98 -0.79 -4.79 -8.91
C ASP A 98 0.44 -4.98 -9.81
N LEU A 99 0.47 -4.29 -10.95
CA LEU A 99 1.62 -4.31 -11.85
C LEU A 99 2.82 -3.58 -11.23
N ASN A 100 2.58 -2.59 -10.36
CA ASN A 100 3.62 -1.80 -9.73
C ASN A 100 4.13 -2.46 -8.44
N PRO A 101 5.43 -2.85 -8.36
CA PRO A 101 6.00 -3.45 -7.15
C PRO A 101 5.88 -2.60 -5.90
N LEU A 102 5.96 -1.26 -6.02
CA LEU A 102 5.80 -0.35 -4.89
C LEU A 102 4.37 -0.40 -4.34
N ALA A 103 3.36 -0.52 -5.20
CA ALA A 103 1.96 -0.64 -4.78
C ALA A 103 1.75 -1.87 -3.91
N VAL A 104 2.25 -3.01 -4.38
CA VAL A 104 2.20 -4.31 -3.69
C VAL A 104 2.95 -4.24 -2.37
N ARG A 105 4.15 -3.64 -2.35
CA ARG A 105 4.95 -3.48 -1.12
C ARG A 105 4.27 -2.55 -0.11
N ILE A 106 3.56 -1.51 -0.55
CA ILE A 106 2.72 -0.66 0.32
C ILE A 106 1.57 -1.47 0.90
N ALA A 107 0.88 -2.28 0.09
CA ALA A 107 -0.21 -3.13 0.57
C ALA A 107 0.28 -4.12 1.64
N GLU A 108 1.43 -4.74 1.42
CA GLU A 108 2.09 -5.62 2.39
C GLU A 108 2.42 -4.88 3.69
N ALA A 109 3.13 -3.76 3.61
CA ALA A 109 3.50 -2.95 4.76
C ALA A 109 2.31 -2.48 5.60
N LYS A 110 1.13 -2.29 4.97
CA LYS A 110 -0.07 -1.85 5.68
C LYS A 110 -0.76 -2.94 6.48
N CYS A 111 -0.60 -4.22 6.13
CA CYS A 111 -1.20 -5.31 6.91
C CYS A 111 -0.17 -6.05 7.77
N GLU A 112 1.08 -6.16 7.30
CA GLU A 112 2.17 -6.86 7.98
C GLU A 112 2.98 -5.88 8.85
N VAL A 113 2.31 -5.33 9.87
CA VAL A 113 2.90 -4.31 10.75
C VAL A 113 3.81 -4.94 11.82
N PRO A 114 4.80 -4.20 12.36
CA PRO A 114 5.66 -4.70 13.44
C PRO A 114 4.85 -5.10 14.67
N THR A 115 5.15 -6.26 15.26
CA THR A 115 4.62 -6.68 16.56
C THR A 115 5.07 -5.70 17.67
N PRO A 116 4.44 -5.70 18.87
CA PRO A 116 4.86 -4.81 19.95
C PRO A 116 6.35 -4.94 20.34
N PRO A 117 6.94 -6.15 20.48
CA PRO A 117 8.37 -6.29 20.71
C PRO A 117 9.24 -5.70 19.58
N GLN A 118 8.88 -5.97 18.32
CA GLN A 118 9.58 -5.42 17.15
C GLN A 118 9.47 -3.89 17.10
N ALA A 119 8.32 -3.32 17.45
CA ALA A 119 8.13 -1.87 17.50
C ALA A 119 9.03 -1.22 18.56
N MET A 120 9.17 -1.83 19.73
CA MET A 120 10.08 -1.36 20.79
C MET A 120 11.55 -1.44 20.34
N GLU A 121 11.93 -2.51 19.64
CA GLU A 121 13.25 -2.65 19.04
C GLU A 121 13.53 -1.57 18.00
N ILE A 122 12.62 -1.36 17.06
CA ILE A 122 12.69 -0.31 16.04
C ILE A 122 12.85 1.08 16.67
N VAL A 123 12.09 1.39 17.72
CA VAL A 123 12.22 2.68 18.44
C VAL A 123 13.61 2.84 19.07
N ARG A 124 14.18 1.77 19.64
CA ARG A 124 15.54 1.81 20.20
C ARG A 124 16.59 1.96 19.11
N TRP A 125 16.48 1.18 18.04
CA TRP A 125 17.36 1.25 16.87
C TRP A 125 17.35 2.66 16.25
N ALA A 126 16.18 3.26 16.05
CA ALA A 126 16.04 4.57 15.44
C ALA A 126 16.73 5.70 16.23
N ARG A 127 16.91 5.54 17.54
CA ARG A 127 17.68 6.48 18.40
C ARG A 127 19.18 6.39 18.15
N GLY A 128 19.69 5.24 17.72
CA GLY A 128 21.09 5.00 17.40
C GLY A 128 21.50 5.48 16.00
N LEU A 129 20.54 5.89 15.15
CA LEU A 129 20.85 6.40 13.81
C LEU A 129 21.68 7.68 13.86
N GLU A 130 22.67 7.75 12.98
CA GLU A 130 23.66 8.82 12.90
C GLU A 130 23.60 9.60 11.59
N ILE A 131 24.41 10.65 11.50
CA ILE A 131 24.65 11.39 10.26
C ILE A 131 25.73 10.67 9.46
N ALA A 132 25.39 10.27 8.24
CA ALA A 132 26.26 9.55 7.34
C ALA A 132 27.43 10.41 6.88
N ARG A 133 28.58 9.78 6.73
CA ARG A 133 29.73 10.39 6.04
C ARG A 133 29.64 10.06 4.55
N PRO A 134 29.63 11.06 3.65
CA PRO A 134 29.47 10.80 2.21
C PRO A 134 30.48 9.81 1.65
N GLY A 135 31.75 9.89 2.08
CA GLY A 135 32.82 8.98 1.63
C GLY A 135 32.58 7.50 1.95
N GLU A 136 31.70 7.19 2.90
CA GLU A 136 31.38 5.82 3.30
C GLU A 136 30.15 5.28 2.55
N TYR A 137 29.13 6.11 2.33
CA TYR A 137 27.81 5.64 1.86
C TYR A 137 27.42 6.08 0.45
N LEU A 138 28.09 7.09 -0.14
CA LEU A 138 27.73 7.56 -1.50
C LEU A 138 27.91 6.46 -2.56
N SER A 139 28.86 5.55 -2.36
CA SER A 139 29.10 4.39 -3.24
C SER A 139 27.99 3.33 -3.18
N LEU A 140 27.14 3.36 -2.15
CA LEU A 140 26.02 2.45 -1.96
C LEU A 140 24.71 3.00 -2.57
N VAL A 141 24.71 4.24 -3.03
CA VAL A 141 23.57 4.83 -3.73
C VAL A 141 23.35 4.07 -5.05
N PRO A 142 22.14 3.56 -5.33
CA PRO A 142 21.86 2.88 -6.59
C PRO A 142 22.06 3.82 -7.78
N ASP A 143 22.23 3.24 -8.97
CA ASP A 143 22.31 4.02 -10.20
C ASP A 143 20.95 4.67 -10.48
N ILE A 144 20.85 5.98 -10.21
CA ILE A 144 19.66 6.80 -10.40
C ILE A 144 19.95 7.82 -11.50
N PRO A 145 19.20 7.81 -12.61
CA PRO A 145 19.32 8.81 -13.66
C PRO A 145 19.19 10.23 -13.09
N ASN A 146 20.18 11.09 -13.39
CA ASN A 146 20.23 12.46 -12.91
C ASN A 146 20.13 12.61 -11.37
N ARG A 147 20.65 11.67 -10.58
CA ARG A 147 20.65 11.74 -9.10
C ARG A 147 21.01 13.14 -8.55
N ALA A 148 22.13 13.71 -9.02
CA ALA A 148 22.64 15.00 -8.54
C ALA A 148 21.69 16.18 -8.81
N TYR A 149 20.73 16.03 -9.73
CA TYR A 149 19.68 17.02 -9.97
C TYR A 149 18.60 16.98 -8.87
N TRP A 150 18.33 15.80 -8.31
CA TRP A 150 17.27 15.54 -7.32
C TRP A 150 17.75 15.51 -5.87
N PHE A 151 19.02 15.15 -5.64
CA PHE A 151 19.63 14.99 -4.33
C PHE A 151 21.06 15.53 -4.34
N SER A 152 21.47 16.22 -3.27
CA SER A 152 22.89 16.45 -3.02
C SER A 152 23.58 15.12 -2.65
N ASP A 153 24.91 15.07 -2.78
CA ASP A 153 25.68 13.88 -2.43
C ASP A 153 25.58 13.54 -0.93
N ASP A 154 25.52 14.56 -0.05
CA ASP A 154 25.33 14.36 1.39
C ASP A 154 23.96 13.73 1.71
N VAL A 155 22.89 14.24 1.09
CA VAL A 155 21.54 13.71 1.27
C VAL A 155 21.42 12.30 0.68
N ALA A 156 21.99 12.06 -0.51
CA ALA A 156 21.99 10.75 -1.12
C ALA A 156 22.74 9.73 -0.25
N ALA A 157 23.90 10.10 0.29
CA ALA A 157 24.65 9.27 1.23
C ALA A 157 23.86 9.00 2.51
N GLN A 158 23.16 9.99 3.06
CA GLN A 158 22.30 9.80 4.23
C GLN A 158 21.15 8.82 3.96
N LEU A 159 20.50 8.90 2.79
CA LEU A 159 19.46 7.95 2.39
C LEU A 159 20.03 6.53 2.20
N ALA A 160 21.22 6.41 1.61
CA ALA A 160 21.90 5.12 1.46
C ALA A 160 22.31 4.51 2.81
N TYR A 161 22.77 5.33 3.75
CA TYR A 161 23.01 4.91 5.14
C TYR A 161 21.74 4.37 5.79
N LEU A 162 20.62 5.10 5.74
CA LEU A 162 19.35 4.63 6.29
C LEU A 162 18.94 3.29 5.66
N LEU A 163 19.03 3.16 4.34
CA LEU A 163 18.70 1.91 3.65
C LEU A 163 19.61 0.73 4.07
N ALA A 164 20.90 0.97 4.28
CA ALA A 164 21.83 -0.04 4.76
C ALA A 164 21.51 -0.49 6.20
N GLU A 165 21.22 0.47 7.09
CA GLU A 165 20.82 0.18 8.47
C GLU A 165 19.49 -0.60 8.54
N LEU A 166 18.51 -0.22 7.71
CA LEU A 166 17.21 -0.88 7.62
C LEU A 166 17.33 -2.35 7.24
N ARG A 167 18.20 -2.67 6.28
CA ARG A 167 18.48 -4.06 5.86
C ARG A 167 19.13 -4.89 6.97
N GLY A 168 19.75 -4.26 7.96
CA GLY A 168 20.35 -4.92 9.11
C GLY A 168 19.35 -5.33 10.22
N LEU A 169 18.12 -4.79 10.22
CA LEU A 169 17.13 -5.07 11.28
C LEU A 169 16.63 -6.52 11.30
N GLY A 170 16.60 -7.18 10.14
CA GLY A 170 16.20 -8.59 10.03
C GLY A 170 14.70 -8.89 10.26
N HIS A 171 13.87 -7.87 10.47
CA HIS A 171 12.42 -8.02 10.62
C HIS A 171 11.66 -6.78 10.14
N SER A 172 10.35 -6.93 9.92
CA SER A 172 9.45 -5.83 9.53
C SER A 172 9.89 -5.06 8.26
N GLU A 173 10.56 -5.75 7.34
CA GLU A 173 11.22 -5.17 6.17
C GLU A 173 10.26 -4.33 5.32
N ALA A 174 9.12 -4.88 4.91
CA ALA A 174 8.13 -4.15 4.11
C ALA A 174 7.68 -2.85 4.79
N PHE A 175 7.34 -2.91 6.08
CA PHE A 175 6.94 -1.75 6.85
C PHE A 175 8.03 -0.68 6.88
N MET A 176 9.26 -1.09 7.17
CA MET A 176 10.41 -0.19 7.32
C MET A 176 10.84 0.43 5.98
N GLU A 177 10.82 -0.34 4.90
CA GLU A 177 11.07 0.14 3.53
C GLU A 177 10.02 1.15 3.08
N ILE A 178 8.75 0.93 3.41
CA ILE A 178 7.68 1.87 3.04
C ILE A 178 7.72 3.15 3.87
N VAL A 179 8.09 3.07 5.15
CA VAL A 179 8.38 4.26 5.96
C VAL A 179 9.52 5.07 5.32
N PHE A 180 10.61 4.42 4.93
CA PHE A 180 11.72 5.04 4.20
C PHE A 180 11.27 5.64 2.87
N SER A 181 10.56 4.88 2.04
CA SER A 181 10.02 5.34 0.74
C SER A 181 9.20 6.61 0.90
N SER A 182 8.37 6.68 1.95
CA SER A 182 7.46 7.81 2.17
C SER A 182 8.15 9.15 2.49
N ILE A 183 9.47 9.15 2.73
CA ILE A 183 10.24 10.39 2.94
C ILE A 183 11.06 10.80 1.72
N ILE A 184 11.20 9.95 0.69
CA ILE A 184 12.15 10.17 -0.42
C ILE A 184 11.88 11.48 -1.16
N VAL A 185 10.61 11.73 -1.55
CA VAL A 185 10.25 12.98 -2.22
C VAL A 185 10.47 14.19 -1.31
N HIS A 186 10.20 14.06 -0.01
CA HIS A 186 10.41 15.13 0.97
C HIS A 186 11.90 15.41 1.22
N ALA A 187 12.74 14.39 1.15
CA ALA A 187 14.20 14.45 1.19
C ALA A 187 14.84 14.79 -0.16
N SER A 188 14.07 15.11 -1.19
CA SER A 188 14.57 15.48 -2.53
C SER A 188 14.23 16.92 -2.87
N TYR A 189 14.80 17.41 -3.97
CA TYR A 189 14.41 18.68 -4.58
C TYR A 189 13.09 18.63 -5.37
N GLN A 190 12.34 17.53 -5.38
CA GLN A 190 11.05 17.43 -6.08
C GLN A 190 9.91 18.11 -5.29
N GLU A 191 9.09 18.94 -5.94
CA GLU A 191 8.01 19.72 -5.31
C GLU A 191 7.02 18.86 -4.51
N SER A 192 6.47 17.81 -5.12
CA SER A 192 5.54 16.88 -4.48
C SER A 192 5.43 15.55 -5.23
N GLU A 193 4.75 14.57 -4.63
CA GLU A 193 4.45 13.26 -5.24
C GLU A 193 3.82 13.37 -6.65
N THR A 194 2.96 14.37 -6.84
CA THR A 194 2.21 14.57 -8.09
C THR A 194 2.78 15.68 -8.97
N ARG A 195 3.89 16.31 -8.57
CA ARG A 195 4.56 17.36 -9.34
C ARG A 195 6.04 17.05 -9.50
N TYR A 196 6.37 16.52 -10.68
CA TYR A 196 7.74 16.26 -11.10
C TYR A 196 8.46 17.56 -11.53
N ARG A 197 8.64 18.45 -10.55
CA ARG A 197 9.29 19.75 -10.73
C ARG A 197 10.33 19.94 -9.65
N ARG A 198 11.54 20.34 -10.04
CA ARG A 198 12.58 20.73 -9.09
C ARG A 198 12.24 22.08 -8.45
N VAL A 199 12.34 22.13 -7.13
CA VAL A 199 12.25 23.34 -6.31
C VAL A 199 13.44 23.37 -5.35
N GLU A 200 13.86 24.57 -4.96
CA GLU A 200 14.86 24.69 -3.90
C GLU A 200 14.22 24.31 -2.57
N LYS A 201 14.90 23.41 -1.86
CA LYS A 201 14.55 23.00 -0.51
C LYS A 201 15.80 22.97 0.33
N ASP A 202 15.67 23.37 1.57
CA ASP A 202 16.71 23.19 2.57
C ASP A 202 16.64 21.73 3.07
N VAL A 203 17.32 20.83 2.37
CA VAL A 203 17.42 19.42 2.74
C VAL A 203 18.87 19.13 3.09
N THR A 204 19.09 18.77 4.34
CA THR A 204 20.38 18.35 4.90
C THR A 204 20.27 16.92 5.43
N PRO A 205 21.38 16.23 5.70
CA PRO A 205 21.37 14.93 6.36
C PRO A 205 20.58 14.92 7.69
N GLU A 206 20.68 15.97 8.49
CA GLU A 206 19.92 16.13 9.75
C GLU A 206 18.42 16.20 9.47
N ARG A 207 18.02 16.93 8.44
CA ARG A 207 16.61 17.03 8.03
C ARG A 207 16.07 15.68 7.55
N VAL A 208 16.87 14.90 6.82
CA VAL A 208 16.49 13.54 6.40
C VAL A 208 16.24 12.65 7.62
N LEU A 209 17.14 12.69 8.62
CA LEU A 209 16.98 11.89 9.84
C LEU A 209 15.75 12.31 10.66
N GLU A 210 15.49 13.62 10.75
CA GLU A 210 14.29 14.16 11.38
C GLU A 210 13.01 13.69 10.68
N LEU A 211 12.96 13.80 9.34
CA LEU A 211 11.85 13.31 8.52
C LEU A 211 11.63 11.81 8.75
N PHE A 212 12.69 11.01 8.71
CA PHE A 212 12.61 9.57 8.90
C PHE A 212 12.06 9.22 10.28
N ARG A 213 12.63 9.79 11.35
CA ARG A 213 12.19 9.53 12.74
C ARG A 213 10.75 9.97 12.98
N GLY A 214 10.38 11.16 12.49
CA GLY A 214 9.01 11.66 12.61
C GLY A 214 8.02 10.76 11.87
N ARG A 215 8.37 10.33 10.65
CA ARG A 215 7.53 9.44 9.85
C ARG A 215 7.41 8.05 10.45
N LEU A 216 8.50 7.49 10.97
CA LEU A 216 8.54 6.22 11.67
C LEU A 216 7.66 6.24 12.92
N ALA A 217 7.77 7.29 13.74
CA ALA A 217 6.92 7.46 14.92
C ALA A 217 5.43 7.51 14.55
N ALA A 218 5.07 8.31 13.54
CA ALA A 218 3.69 8.39 13.06
C ALA A 218 3.18 7.06 12.49
N ALA A 219 4.02 6.33 11.75
CA ALA A 219 3.69 5.03 11.20
C ALA A 219 3.46 3.98 12.29
N LEU A 220 4.32 3.92 13.31
CA LEU A 220 4.16 2.99 14.43
C LEU A 220 2.91 3.28 15.25
N ALA A 221 2.56 4.56 15.43
CA ALA A 221 1.31 4.96 16.08
C ALA A 221 0.08 4.58 15.24
N GLY A 222 0.11 4.85 13.92
CA GLY A 222 -0.97 4.46 13.00
C GLY A 222 -1.15 2.94 12.85
N ALA A 223 -0.11 2.16 13.13
CA ALA A 223 -0.14 0.70 13.14
C ALA A 223 -0.70 0.11 14.45
N GLU A 224 -0.85 0.87 15.52
CA GLU A 224 -1.36 0.34 16.79
C GLU A 224 -2.79 -0.23 16.68
N PRO A 225 -3.77 0.46 16.07
CA PRO A 225 -5.14 -0.04 16.01
C PRO A 225 -5.27 -1.33 15.19
N ILE A 226 -4.45 -1.50 14.14
CA ILE A 226 -4.53 -2.69 13.29
C ILE A 226 -3.97 -3.94 13.99
N ARG A 227 -3.00 -3.81 14.91
CA ARG A 227 -2.43 -4.94 15.67
C ARG A 227 -3.46 -5.70 16.51
N SER A 228 -4.45 -4.99 17.05
CA SER A 228 -5.52 -5.62 17.83
C SER A 228 -6.62 -6.24 16.97
N LEU A 229 -6.71 -5.84 15.71
CA LEU A 229 -7.74 -6.29 14.77
C LEU A 229 -7.25 -7.42 13.87
N VAL A 230 -5.93 -7.52 13.70
CA VAL A 230 -5.30 -8.45 12.78
C VAL A 230 -4.44 -9.41 13.60
N ASN A 231 -4.87 -10.67 13.66
CA ASN A 231 -4.09 -11.70 14.30
C ASN A 231 -2.88 -12.09 13.43
N ALA A 232 -1.71 -12.21 14.03
CA ALA A 232 -0.48 -12.59 13.33
C ALA A 232 -0.51 -14.05 12.85
N GLU A 233 -1.23 -14.92 13.57
CA GLU A 233 -1.42 -16.33 13.20
C GLU A 233 -2.31 -16.48 11.95
N ASP A 234 -3.17 -15.49 11.67
CA ASP A 234 -4.06 -15.44 10.51
C ASP A 234 -3.39 -14.82 9.26
N SER A 235 -2.05 -14.73 9.25
CA SER A 235 -1.29 -14.45 8.01
C SER A 235 -1.47 -15.56 6.96
N VAL A 236 -1.91 -16.75 7.39
CA VAL A 236 -2.26 -17.88 6.51
C VAL A 236 -3.45 -17.50 5.62
N GLY A 237 -3.17 -17.05 4.40
CA GLY A 237 -4.18 -16.67 3.42
C GLY A 237 -4.12 -15.22 2.97
N ARG A 238 -3.15 -14.43 3.46
CA ARG A 238 -2.82 -13.12 2.92
C ARG A 238 -1.78 -13.28 1.82
N ARG A 239 -2.09 -12.85 0.61
CA ARG A 239 -1.18 -12.97 -0.54
C ARG A 239 -1.06 -11.64 -1.28
N TYR A 240 0.17 -11.28 -1.58
CA TYR A 240 0.57 -10.07 -2.29
C TYR A 240 1.31 -10.44 -3.56
N MET A 241 0.93 -9.85 -4.69
CA MET A 241 1.42 -10.29 -5.99
C MET A 241 1.77 -9.13 -6.90
N VAL A 242 3.03 -9.05 -7.31
CA VAL A 242 3.38 -8.25 -8.49
C VAL A 242 2.87 -9.03 -9.71
N HIS A 243 1.76 -8.58 -10.28
CA HIS A 243 1.00 -9.36 -11.25
C HIS A 243 0.37 -8.49 -12.32
N ASP A 244 0.39 -8.98 -13.55
CA ASP A 244 -0.37 -8.39 -14.64
C ASP A 244 -1.78 -8.96 -14.64
N ALA A 245 -2.77 -8.14 -14.29
CA ALA A 245 -4.17 -8.55 -14.21
C ALA A 245 -4.79 -9.05 -15.53
N ARG A 246 -4.08 -8.93 -16.67
CA ARG A 246 -4.47 -9.58 -17.93
C ARG A 246 -4.22 -11.09 -17.92
N GLU A 247 -3.33 -11.55 -17.06
CA GLU A 247 -3.05 -12.96 -16.82
C GLU A 247 -3.92 -13.46 -15.66
N PRO A 248 -4.34 -14.74 -15.65
CA PRO A 248 -5.04 -15.32 -14.51
C PRO A 248 -4.23 -15.18 -13.21
N PHE A 249 -4.90 -14.85 -12.11
CA PHE A 249 -4.27 -14.89 -10.80
C PHE A 249 -3.79 -16.32 -10.51
N PRO A 250 -2.51 -16.53 -10.17
CA PRO A 250 -2.01 -17.86 -9.89
C PRO A 250 -2.60 -18.39 -8.57
N SER A 251 -2.83 -19.69 -8.53
CA SER A 251 -3.20 -20.43 -7.31
C SER A 251 -4.51 -19.95 -6.65
N VAL A 252 -5.51 -19.64 -7.47
CA VAL A 252 -6.91 -19.43 -7.05
C VAL A 252 -7.72 -20.63 -7.52
N GLU A 253 -8.28 -21.38 -6.58
CA GLU A 253 -9.13 -22.54 -6.93
C GLU A 253 -10.45 -22.06 -7.54
N PRO A 254 -10.99 -22.75 -8.56
CA PRO A 254 -12.31 -22.43 -9.10
C PRO A 254 -13.38 -22.38 -8.00
N ASN A 255 -14.25 -21.36 -8.05
CA ASN A 255 -15.33 -21.15 -7.07
C ASN A 255 -14.85 -20.96 -5.60
N SER A 256 -13.59 -20.58 -5.38
CA SER A 256 -13.06 -20.31 -4.03
C SER A 256 -13.07 -18.84 -3.61
N VAL A 257 -13.39 -17.93 -4.52
CA VAL A 257 -13.44 -16.48 -4.28
C VAL A 257 -14.86 -16.08 -3.90
N ALA A 258 -15.02 -15.50 -2.71
CA ALA A 258 -16.32 -15.00 -2.25
C ALA A 258 -16.62 -13.61 -2.84
N LEU A 259 -15.62 -12.73 -2.90
CA LEU A 259 -15.77 -11.37 -3.39
C LEU A 259 -14.54 -10.91 -4.17
N ALA A 260 -14.78 -10.22 -5.29
CA ALA A 260 -13.77 -9.39 -5.95
C ALA A 260 -14.19 -7.93 -5.86
N VAL A 261 -13.37 -7.10 -5.20
CA VAL A 261 -13.63 -5.66 -5.03
C VAL A 261 -12.35 -4.88 -5.28
N PHE A 262 -12.42 -3.93 -6.20
CA PHE A 262 -11.27 -3.17 -6.66
C PHE A 262 -11.72 -1.87 -7.34
N SER A 263 -10.87 -0.84 -7.28
CA SER A 263 -11.01 0.28 -8.20
C SER A 263 -10.31 -0.04 -9.51
N PRO A 264 -10.98 0.04 -10.67
CA PRO A 264 -10.28 -0.10 -11.94
C PRO A 264 -9.27 1.06 -12.11
N PRO A 265 -8.18 0.85 -12.86
CA PRO A 265 -7.30 1.96 -13.23
C PRO A 265 -8.14 3.01 -13.96
N TYR A 266 -8.03 4.27 -13.55
CA TYR A 266 -8.78 5.37 -14.15
C TYR A 266 -8.04 5.92 -15.39
N PRO A 267 -8.32 5.41 -16.61
CA PRO A 267 -7.56 5.76 -17.79
C PRO A 267 -7.85 7.24 -18.10
N ASN A 268 -6.81 8.02 -18.42
CA ASN A 268 -6.87 9.46 -18.67
C ASN A 268 -7.12 10.37 -17.45
N ALA A 269 -7.31 9.82 -16.24
CA ALA A 269 -7.40 10.63 -15.02
C ALA A 269 -6.06 10.78 -14.31
N PHE A 270 -5.18 9.77 -14.41
CA PHE A 270 -3.88 9.75 -13.77
C PHE A 270 -2.88 8.91 -14.58
N ASP A 271 -1.64 9.39 -14.71
CA ASP A 271 -0.55 8.65 -15.35
C ASP A 271 0.28 7.90 -14.29
N TYR A 272 -0.17 6.71 -13.91
CA TYR A 272 0.50 5.89 -12.89
C TYR A 272 1.96 5.57 -13.23
N HIS A 273 2.33 5.54 -14.52
CA HIS A 273 3.71 5.33 -14.95
C HIS A 273 4.58 6.57 -14.80
N LEU A 274 4.02 7.78 -14.82
CA LEU A 274 4.79 9.01 -14.65
C LEU A 274 5.17 9.24 -13.18
N TYR A 275 4.28 8.93 -12.25
CA TYR A 275 4.43 9.32 -10.83
C TYR A 275 5.12 8.27 -9.94
N HIS A 276 5.31 7.05 -10.44
CA HIS A 276 5.93 5.95 -9.69
C HIS A 276 7.00 5.21 -10.51
N ARG A 277 7.84 5.97 -11.23
CA ARG A 277 9.05 5.47 -11.91
C ARG A 277 10.19 5.18 -10.94
#